data_AF-A0A158CIL0-F1
#
_entry.id   AF-A0A158CIL0-F1
#
_cell.length_a   1.000
_cell.length_b   1.000
_cell.length_c   1.000
_cell.angle_alpha   90.00
_cell.angle_beta   90.00
_cell.angle_gamma   90.00
#
_symmetry.space_group_name_H-M   'P 1'
#
loop_
_entity.id
_entity.type
_entity.pdbx_description
1 polymer ?
#
loop_
_entity_poly.entity_id
_entity_poly.type
_entity_poly.pdbx_seq_one_letter_code
_entity_poly.pdbx_strand_id
1 'polypeptide(L)'
;MGWSFRKSIKVAPGIRINLSKSGISTSIGGKGFTYNTRGRVTASIPGTGIRFTHSLKSAKRTSLPVSSVLTGSRNLDSDVSERLSKREQATRDFVEKVQTRTATALVDYFISHGVYVCAEDLSEAVTLEDHQDFLQSLSREFQTTTDAIRLAVDIGSISLAEKEKAMRAVYEIEKHCSEHQGQQVQLSEAASALRSAVRGYPTTPSLVSPFIVGLVGAFITYAVNVGAGLGLTLLALFYGGVNASKYLRARDAALAAFEKADQRFDSLLTAEVTPRPVLHAGSDNVKPKAFGFAGIILVAALVGVVTHVSHSIPTVTDNAAPATLTATGSSKSQAPSIGSSPTASGFAWMVGKYPYDVVNDRRFRAAFRGVSRADWKKIAERLTVVNEAGIQSKQGFLVGEGCKAHECNSEKATFAINESTGKGVLIMMETSGDTPVFATFSWKDLSVGQTPLADWKQQQLADVLPQAHSTQTEAATTVSAAPTFPTSFDCAKAHSDAEHLICGDAELAADDIELARIYTQAKAAVTDQVAFRDRTRAQWNYREKTCHDRECLARWYADQKIALTEIANKGTMGQ
;
A
#
# COMPACT_ATOMS: atom_id res chain seq x y z
N MET A 1 -32.13 5.18 -4.14
CA MET A 1 -32.59 6.53 -4.52
C MET A 1 -32.75 7.37 -3.25
N GLY A 2 -31.68 8.05 -2.80
CA GLY A 2 -31.73 8.86 -1.59
C GLY A 2 -31.48 10.33 -1.96
N TRP A 3 -32.40 11.22 -1.59
CA TRP A 3 -32.34 12.65 -1.89
C TRP A 3 -31.11 13.29 -1.24
N SER A 4 -30.41 14.17 -1.97
CA SER A 4 -29.26 14.92 -1.46
C SER A 4 -29.63 16.38 -1.20
N PHE A 5 -29.48 16.87 0.03
CA PHE A 5 -29.65 18.28 0.39
C PHE A 5 -28.29 19.00 0.41
N ARG A 6 -28.19 20.10 -0.35
CA ARG A 6 -27.05 21.02 -0.34
C ARG A 6 -27.58 22.46 -0.41
N LYS A 7 -27.23 23.30 0.57
CA LYS A 7 -27.59 24.73 0.57
C LYS A 7 -26.36 25.57 0.90
N SER A 8 -26.14 26.64 0.12
CA SER A 8 -25.05 27.60 0.32
C SER A 8 -25.64 28.97 0.62
N ILE A 9 -25.25 29.58 1.74
CA ILE A 9 -25.77 30.89 2.19
C ILE A 9 -24.59 31.88 2.20
N LYS A 10 -24.78 33.04 1.57
CA LYS A 10 -23.79 34.13 1.54
C LYS A 10 -24.06 35.04 2.74
N VAL A 11 -23.08 35.19 3.62
CA VAL A 11 -23.24 35.93 4.89
C VAL A 11 -22.54 37.29 4.80
N ALA A 12 -21.42 37.38 4.07
CA ALA A 12 -20.70 38.63 3.81
C ALA A 12 -19.93 38.53 2.46
N PRO A 13 -19.42 39.64 1.89
CA PRO A 13 -18.53 39.60 0.74
C PRO A 13 -17.30 38.72 1.03
N GLY A 14 -17.11 37.63 0.27
CA GLY A 14 -15.97 36.71 0.45
C GLY A 14 -16.18 35.57 1.46
N ILE A 15 -17.34 35.48 2.15
CA ILE A 15 -17.62 34.42 3.13
C ILE A 15 -18.95 33.72 2.81
N ARG A 16 -18.89 32.39 2.62
CA ARG A 16 -20.06 31.54 2.34
C ARG A 16 -20.09 30.34 3.28
N ILE A 17 -21.28 30.03 3.81
CA ILE A 17 -21.52 28.83 4.61
C ILE A 17 -22.21 27.78 3.74
N ASN A 18 -21.65 26.58 3.66
CA ASN A 18 -22.16 25.45 2.90
C ASN A 18 -22.66 24.36 3.86
N LEU A 19 -23.97 24.08 3.79
CA LEU A 19 -24.65 23.02 4.52
C LEU A 19 -24.83 21.82 3.60
N SER A 20 -24.42 20.64 4.07
CA SER A 20 -24.47 19.37 3.34
C SER A 20 -24.71 18.20 4.30
N LYS A 21 -25.04 17.02 3.77
CA LYS A 21 -25.24 15.79 4.56
C LYS A 21 -24.02 15.39 5.42
N SER A 22 -22.81 15.80 5.04
CA SER A 22 -21.56 15.54 5.77
C SER A 22 -21.18 16.66 6.77
N GLY A 23 -22.09 17.59 7.06
CA GLY A 23 -21.91 18.67 8.03
C GLY A 23 -21.78 20.06 7.40
N ILE A 24 -21.44 21.05 8.25
CA ILE A 24 -21.27 22.46 7.90
C ILE A 24 -19.82 22.73 7.47
N SER A 25 -19.62 23.50 6.41
CA SER A 25 -18.31 24.00 6.00
C SER A 25 -18.37 25.47 5.61
N THR A 26 -17.30 26.19 5.90
CA THR A 26 -17.15 27.62 5.64
C THR A 26 -16.14 27.80 4.51
N SER A 27 -16.51 28.60 3.52
CA SER A 27 -15.59 29.00 2.44
C SER A 27 -15.26 30.47 2.62
N ILE A 28 -13.97 30.75 2.72
CA ILE A 28 -13.37 32.05 2.94
C ILE A 28 -12.53 32.36 1.69
N GLY A 29 -12.91 33.39 0.94
CA GLY A 29 -12.20 33.84 -0.25
C GLY A 29 -13.10 34.37 -1.38
N GLY A 30 -12.51 35.19 -2.24
CA GLY A 30 -13.14 35.93 -3.34
C GLY A 30 -12.66 35.50 -4.72
N LYS A 31 -12.91 36.34 -5.74
CA LYS A 31 -12.46 36.07 -7.12
C LYS A 31 -10.95 35.84 -7.13
N GLY A 32 -10.56 34.66 -7.59
CA GLY A 32 -9.17 34.27 -7.77
C GLY A 32 -8.56 33.39 -6.68
N PHE A 33 -9.12 33.40 -5.46
CA PHE A 33 -8.65 32.54 -4.38
C PHE A 33 -9.77 32.22 -3.41
N THR A 34 -10.08 30.93 -3.23
CA THR A 34 -11.10 30.45 -2.30
C THR A 34 -10.57 29.29 -1.48
N TYR A 35 -10.60 29.46 -0.17
CA TYR A 35 -10.24 28.46 0.83
C TYR A 35 -11.50 27.89 1.48
N ASN A 36 -11.64 26.58 1.53
CA ASN A 36 -12.72 25.91 2.25
C ASN A 36 -12.17 25.23 3.50
N THR A 37 -12.86 25.35 4.64
CA THR A 37 -12.47 24.73 5.91
C THR A 37 -12.38 23.20 5.89
N ARG A 38 -12.84 22.54 4.82
CA ARG A 38 -12.57 21.11 4.54
C ARG A 38 -11.27 20.85 3.75
N GLY A 39 -10.38 21.83 3.67
CA GLY A 39 -9.05 21.68 3.06
C GLY A 39 -9.03 21.80 1.52
N ARG A 40 -10.12 22.25 0.88
CA ARG A 40 -10.10 22.50 -0.57
C ARG A 40 -9.68 23.94 -0.85
N VAL A 41 -8.56 24.11 -1.55
CA VAL A 41 -8.05 25.40 -1.99
C VAL A 41 -8.25 25.51 -3.50
N THR A 42 -8.86 26.59 -3.94
CA THR A 42 -9.03 26.89 -5.37
C THR A 42 -8.40 28.23 -5.67
N ALA A 43 -7.32 28.21 -6.44
CA ALA A 43 -6.71 29.40 -7.01
C ALA A 43 -7.10 29.47 -8.49
N SER A 44 -7.47 30.66 -8.97
CA SER A 44 -7.84 30.86 -10.38
C SER A 44 -7.40 32.25 -10.80
N ILE A 45 -7.03 32.40 -12.06
CA ILE A 45 -6.70 33.72 -12.60
C ILE A 45 -7.99 34.29 -13.22
N PRO A 46 -8.51 35.43 -12.74
CA PRO A 46 -9.77 35.97 -13.24
C PRO A 46 -9.68 36.30 -14.74
N GLY A 47 -10.63 35.80 -15.53
CA GLY A 47 -10.73 36.13 -16.97
C GLY A 47 -9.96 35.22 -17.93
N THR A 48 -9.12 34.31 -17.44
CA THR A 48 -8.30 33.42 -18.30
C THR A 48 -8.83 31.99 -18.40
N GLY A 49 -9.85 31.64 -17.62
CA GLY A 49 -10.42 30.27 -17.57
C GLY A 49 -9.56 29.24 -16.82
N ILE A 50 -8.35 29.63 -16.40
CA ILE A 50 -7.39 28.75 -15.72
C ILE A 50 -7.73 28.69 -14.23
N ARG A 51 -8.04 27.48 -13.75
CA ARG A 51 -8.30 27.19 -12.34
C ARG A 51 -7.48 26.00 -11.87
N PHE A 52 -6.87 26.14 -10.71
CA PHE A 52 -6.17 25.08 -9.99
C PHE A 52 -6.93 24.78 -8.71
N THR A 53 -7.40 23.54 -8.55
CA THR A 53 -8.11 23.08 -7.36
C THR A 53 -7.31 21.96 -6.73
N HIS A 54 -6.92 22.15 -5.47
CA HIS A 54 -6.18 21.15 -4.70
C HIS A 54 -6.95 20.80 -3.43
N SER A 55 -7.10 19.50 -3.13
CA SER A 55 -7.74 19.02 -1.89
C SER A 55 -6.70 18.52 -0.92
N LEU A 56 -6.59 19.19 0.22
CA LEU A 56 -5.67 18.89 1.30
C LEU A 56 -6.31 17.81 2.21
N LYS A 57 -6.39 16.54 1.77
CA LYS A 57 -6.46 15.36 2.69
C LYS A 57 -6.26 13.98 2.02
N SER A 58 -5.42 13.17 2.70
CA SER A 58 -5.00 11.76 2.53
C SER A 58 -3.74 11.54 1.67
N ALA A 59 -2.61 11.02 2.14
CA ALA A 59 -2.24 10.45 3.44
C ALA A 59 -0.74 10.66 3.76
N LYS A 60 -0.46 10.85 5.05
CA LYS A 60 0.75 10.53 5.82
C LYS A 60 2.13 10.99 5.31
N ARG A 61 2.74 11.80 6.19
CA ARG A 61 4.15 12.18 6.36
C ARG A 61 4.70 13.23 5.41
N THR A 62 4.62 14.49 5.84
CA THR A 62 5.77 15.36 6.12
C THR A 62 5.29 16.71 6.65
N SER A 63 5.92 17.23 7.70
CA SER A 63 5.95 18.65 8.07
C SER A 63 7.42 18.97 8.37
N LEU A 64 7.99 20.07 7.84
CA LEU A 64 8.23 21.37 8.49
C LEU A 64 9.03 21.34 9.82
N PRO A 65 9.83 22.40 10.12
CA PRO A 65 11.22 22.29 10.52
C PRO A 65 11.49 21.86 11.98
N VAL A 66 10.46 21.70 12.81
CA VAL A 66 10.56 21.00 14.11
C VAL A 66 10.68 19.48 13.91
N SER A 67 10.24 18.97 12.76
CA SER A 67 10.36 17.57 12.33
C SER A 67 11.81 17.14 12.04
N SER A 68 12.78 18.06 12.02
CA SER A 68 14.20 17.70 11.88
C SER A 68 14.75 16.95 13.09
N VAL A 69 14.14 17.10 14.27
CA VAL A 69 14.54 16.40 15.51
C VAL A 69 13.82 15.05 15.66
N LEU A 70 12.64 14.88 15.06
CA LEU A 70 11.80 13.68 15.17
C LEU A 70 11.82 12.74 13.94
N THR A 71 12.37 13.17 12.81
CA THR A 71 12.37 12.38 11.55
C THR A 71 13.76 11.96 11.07
N GLY A 72 14.76 11.98 11.96
CA GLY A 72 16.14 11.61 11.63
C GLY A 72 16.41 10.10 11.53
N SER A 73 15.42 9.22 11.74
CA SER A 73 15.71 7.77 11.75
C SER A 73 14.49 6.91 11.40
N ARG A 74 14.11 6.86 10.12
CA ARG A 74 13.23 5.79 9.60
C ARG A 74 13.56 5.36 8.16
N ASN A 75 14.82 5.41 7.76
CA ASN A 75 15.35 4.63 6.63
C ASN A 75 16.73 4.10 7.02
N LEU A 76 16.75 2.92 7.64
CA LEU A 76 17.92 2.05 7.68
C LEU A 76 17.41 0.66 7.33
N ASP A 77 17.73 0.26 6.11
CA ASP A 77 17.54 -1.10 5.62
C ASP A 77 18.21 -2.10 6.56
N SER A 78 17.43 -3.08 6.96
CA SER A 78 17.89 -4.28 7.63
C SER A 78 18.50 -5.23 6.61
N ASP A 79 19.69 -4.95 6.07
CA ASP A 79 20.59 -6.00 5.54
C ASP A 79 22.01 -5.56 5.11
N VAL A 80 22.63 -4.64 5.86
CA VAL A 80 24.10 -4.52 5.85
C VAL A 80 24.58 -4.51 7.29
N SER A 81 25.08 -5.67 7.76
CA SER A 81 25.83 -5.77 9.02
C SER A 81 27.20 -5.12 8.85
N GLU A 82 27.21 -3.81 8.60
CA GLU A 82 28.38 -2.98 8.83
C GLU A 82 28.45 -2.82 10.35
N ARG A 83 29.41 -3.50 10.97
CA ARG A 83 29.67 -3.37 12.40
C ARG A 83 30.04 -1.91 12.66
N LEU A 84 29.05 -1.11 13.05
CA LEU A 84 29.26 0.23 13.58
C LEU A 84 30.47 0.19 14.52
N SER A 85 31.35 1.17 14.40
CA SER A 85 32.45 1.25 15.35
C SER A 85 31.86 1.35 16.76
N LYS A 86 32.51 0.76 17.76
CA LYS A 86 32.03 0.82 19.16
C LYS A 86 31.74 2.26 19.62
N ARG A 87 32.41 3.24 19.02
CA ARG A 87 32.21 4.67 19.25
C ARG A 87 30.91 5.19 18.65
N GLU A 88 30.60 4.84 17.41
CA GLU A 88 29.33 5.22 16.76
C GLU A 88 28.14 4.56 17.45
N GLN A 89 28.25 3.29 17.84
CA GLN A 89 27.21 2.63 18.61
C GLN A 89 27.00 3.33 19.96
N ALA A 90 28.06 3.66 20.70
CA ALA A 90 27.95 4.40 21.95
C ALA A 90 27.41 5.84 21.79
N THR A 91 27.58 6.45 20.60
CA THR A 91 26.97 7.74 20.28
C THR A 91 25.48 7.59 19.97
N ARG A 92 25.08 6.55 19.19
CA ARG A 92 23.67 6.24 18.91
C ARG A 92 22.91 5.87 20.18
N ASP A 93 23.46 4.98 21.01
CA ASP A 93 22.87 4.56 22.29
C ASP A 93 22.69 5.77 23.22
N PHE A 94 23.62 6.72 23.19
CA PHE A 94 23.52 7.96 23.95
C PHE A 94 22.38 8.86 23.43
N VAL A 95 22.28 9.07 22.12
CA VAL A 95 21.19 9.86 21.52
C VAL A 95 19.84 9.23 21.82
N GLU A 96 19.71 7.91 21.64
CA GLU A 96 18.49 7.16 21.96
C GLU A 96 18.12 7.31 23.44
N LYS A 97 19.10 7.22 24.35
CA LYS A 97 18.88 7.40 25.79
C LYS A 97 18.38 8.80 26.13
N VAL A 98 18.98 9.85 25.56
CA VAL A 98 18.56 11.24 25.76
C VAL A 98 17.13 11.43 25.26
N GLN A 99 16.85 11.01 24.02
CA GLN A 99 15.53 11.14 23.41
C GLN A 99 14.45 10.37 24.19
N THR A 100 14.72 9.10 24.52
CA THR A 100 13.76 8.23 25.22
C THR A 100 13.40 8.81 26.59
N ARG A 101 14.41 9.21 27.39
CA ARG A 101 14.17 9.74 28.73
C ARG A 101 13.41 11.07 28.70
N THR A 102 13.79 11.99 27.82
CA THR A 102 13.07 13.26 27.64
C THR A 102 11.63 13.02 27.17
N ALA A 103 11.42 12.11 26.21
CA ALA A 103 10.09 11.79 25.72
C ALA A 103 9.21 11.14 26.81
N THR A 104 9.75 10.21 27.59
CA THR A 104 9.03 9.58 28.72
C THR A 104 8.59 10.62 29.74
N ALA A 105 9.49 11.52 30.15
CA ALA A 105 9.15 12.57 31.12
C ALA A 105 8.01 13.47 30.63
N LEU A 106 8.04 13.86 29.35
CA LEU A 106 7.01 14.70 28.75
C LEU A 106 5.69 13.96 28.55
N VAL A 107 5.73 12.70 28.14
CA VAL A 107 4.52 11.85 28.04
C VAL A 107 3.85 11.72 29.41
N ASP A 108 4.63 11.45 30.46
CA ASP A 108 4.09 11.36 31.82
C ASP A 108 3.49 12.68 32.29
N TYR A 109 4.14 13.82 31.97
CA TYR A 109 3.60 15.15 32.20
C TYR A 109 2.25 15.36 31.49
N PHE A 110 2.17 15.13 30.18
CA PHE A 110 0.93 15.33 29.42
C PHE A 110 -0.20 14.41 29.90
N ILE A 111 0.10 13.13 30.15
CA ILE A 111 -0.89 12.18 30.66
C ILE A 111 -1.41 12.63 32.03
N SER A 112 -0.55 13.15 32.91
CA SER A 112 -1.00 13.67 34.22
C SER A 112 -1.97 14.86 34.10
N HIS A 113 -1.97 15.58 32.97
CA HIS A 113 -2.89 16.68 32.68
C HIS A 113 -4.14 16.25 31.89
N GLY A 114 -4.32 14.95 31.64
CA GLY A 114 -5.46 14.45 30.88
C GLY A 114 -5.27 14.41 29.38
N VAL A 115 -4.05 14.63 28.90
CA VAL A 115 -3.73 14.59 27.46
C VAL A 115 -3.18 13.21 27.14
N TYR A 116 -3.94 12.42 26.38
CA TYR A 116 -3.45 11.11 25.93
C TYR A 116 -2.55 11.25 24.71
N VAL A 117 -1.26 10.95 24.91
CA VAL A 117 -0.21 11.05 23.90
C VAL A 117 0.79 9.90 24.03
N CYS A 118 1.20 9.35 22.89
CA CYS A 118 2.33 8.44 22.77
C CYS A 118 3.59 9.21 22.34
N ALA A 119 4.78 8.68 22.64
CA ALA A 119 6.06 9.33 22.32
C ALA A 119 6.20 9.76 20.83
N GLU A 120 5.54 9.04 19.91
CA GLU A 120 5.57 9.30 18.47
C GLU A 120 4.75 10.54 18.05
N ASP A 121 3.74 10.92 18.84
CA ASP A 121 2.82 12.03 18.56
C ASP A 121 3.09 13.24 19.49
N LEU A 122 4.19 13.21 20.24
CA LEU A 122 4.54 14.25 21.20
C LEU A 122 4.66 15.64 20.55
N SER A 123 5.06 15.72 19.27
CA SER A 123 5.12 16.98 18.53
C SER A 123 3.77 17.67 18.40
N GLU A 124 2.66 16.93 18.40
CA GLU A 124 1.32 17.51 18.33
C GLU A 124 0.85 17.95 19.74
N ALA A 125 1.13 17.17 20.78
CA ALA A 125 0.83 17.56 22.17
C ALA A 125 1.57 18.81 22.62
N VAL A 126 2.82 18.99 22.19
CA VAL A 126 3.64 20.17 22.48
C VAL A 126 3.09 21.45 21.82
N THR A 127 2.11 21.37 20.91
CA THR A 127 1.45 22.56 20.32
C THR A 127 0.21 23.04 21.08
N LEU A 128 -0.22 22.30 22.12
CA LEU A 128 -1.37 22.68 22.92
C LEU A 128 -1.10 23.98 23.69
N GLU A 129 -2.02 24.94 23.59
CA GLU A 129 -1.87 26.28 24.18
C GLU A 129 -1.74 26.22 25.71
N ASP A 130 -2.51 25.35 26.36
CA ASP A 130 -2.58 25.21 27.83
C ASP A 130 -1.24 24.79 28.48
N HIS A 131 -0.30 24.25 27.71
CA HIS A 131 0.99 23.75 28.21
C HIS A 131 2.18 24.60 27.77
N GLN A 132 1.97 25.66 26.98
CA GLN A 132 3.08 26.46 26.43
C GLN A 132 3.91 27.14 27.51
N ASP A 133 3.28 27.69 28.55
CA ASP A 133 3.99 28.41 29.62
C ASP A 133 4.97 27.49 30.36
N PHE A 134 4.55 26.25 30.65
CA PHE A 134 5.42 25.24 31.24
C PHE A 134 6.55 24.83 30.28
N LEU A 135 6.24 24.57 29.01
CA LEU A 135 7.23 24.16 28.02
C LEU A 135 8.28 25.26 27.74
N GLN A 136 7.88 26.53 27.80
CA GLN A 136 8.80 27.66 27.68
C GLN A 136 9.80 27.71 28.84
N SER A 137 9.39 27.28 30.05
CA SER A 137 10.30 27.19 31.20
C SER A 137 11.43 26.18 31.00
N LEU A 138 11.25 25.19 30.11
CA LEU A 138 12.22 24.14 29.77
C LEU A 138 13.03 24.43 28.50
N SER A 139 12.85 25.61 27.89
CA SER A 139 13.45 25.94 26.59
C SER A 139 14.97 25.84 26.59
N ARG A 140 15.62 26.20 27.70
CA ARG A 140 17.08 26.14 27.86
C ARG A 140 17.59 24.70 27.88
N GLU A 141 16.91 23.83 28.60
CA GLU A 141 17.23 22.42 28.74
C GLU A 141 17.00 21.70 27.41
N PHE A 142 15.89 21.99 26.72
CA PHE A 142 15.61 21.45 25.38
C PHE A 142 16.64 21.90 24.34
N GLN A 143 17.08 23.16 24.38
CA GLN A 143 18.14 23.64 23.49
C GLN A 143 19.44 22.87 23.76
N THR A 144 19.78 22.66 25.03
CA THR A 144 20.99 21.92 25.43
C THR A 144 20.97 20.47 24.96
N THR A 145 19.84 19.77 25.07
CA THR A 145 19.73 18.39 24.56
C THR A 145 19.70 18.33 23.04
N THR A 146 19.04 19.29 22.37
CA THR A 146 19.00 19.39 20.91
C THR A 146 20.38 19.64 20.31
N ASP A 147 21.16 20.55 20.90
CA ASP A 147 22.52 20.85 20.44
C ASP A 147 23.44 19.63 20.58
N ALA A 148 23.30 18.87 21.67
CA ALA A 148 24.05 17.64 21.87
C ALA A 148 23.67 16.54 20.85
N ILE A 149 22.38 16.39 20.54
CA ILE A 149 21.91 15.43 19.52
C ILE A 149 22.42 15.84 18.13
N ARG A 150 22.34 17.12 17.77
CA ARG A 150 22.88 17.64 16.49
C ARG A 150 24.37 17.37 16.37
N LEU A 151 25.14 17.68 17.41
CA LEU A 151 26.58 17.40 17.43
C LEU A 151 26.88 15.90 17.22
N ALA A 152 26.10 15.03 17.89
CA ALA A 152 26.24 13.58 17.78
C ALA A 152 25.90 13.04 16.38
N VAL A 153 24.91 13.61 15.71
CA VAL A 153 24.48 13.21 14.35
C VAL A 153 25.39 13.79 13.27
N ASP A 154 25.78 15.07 13.39
CA ASP A 154 26.54 15.79 12.36
C ASP A 154 28.02 15.40 12.34
N ILE A 155 28.63 15.17 13.51
CA ILE A 155 30.07 14.89 13.65
C ILE A 155 30.33 13.39 13.89
N GLY A 156 29.29 12.59 14.18
CA GLY A 156 29.41 11.16 14.49
C GLY A 156 30.12 10.85 15.81
N SER A 157 30.56 11.87 16.54
CA SER A 157 31.23 11.77 17.83
C SER A 157 30.89 12.97 18.72
N ILE A 158 30.81 12.72 20.03
CA ILE A 158 30.47 13.72 21.04
C ILE A 158 31.38 13.52 22.25
N SER A 159 31.93 14.62 22.79
CA SER A 159 32.84 14.56 23.92
C SER A 159 32.09 14.23 25.23
N LEU A 160 32.84 13.75 26.22
CA LEU A 160 32.29 13.39 27.52
C LEU A 160 31.67 14.60 28.23
N ALA A 161 32.24 15.80 28.05
CA ALA A 161 31.70 17.03 28.63
C ALA A 161 30.31 17.37 28.05
N GLU A 162 30.13 17.28 26.74
CA GLU A 162 28.82 17.49 26.11
C GLU A 162 27.81 16.39 26.49
N LYS A 163 28.25 15.13 26.63
CA LYS A 163 27.40 14.04 27.14
C LYS A 163 26.89 14.34 28.55
N GLU A 164 27.77 14.75 29.46
CA GLU A 164 27.39 15.10 30.83
C GLU A 164 26.46 16.31 30.87
N LYS A 165 26.75 17.35 30.07
CA LYS A 165 25.91 18.55 29.98
C LYS A 165 24.49 18.21 29.51
N ALA A 166 24.37 17.40 28.46
CA ALA A 166 23.08 16.96 27.95
C ALA A 166 22.32 16.10 28.97
N MET A 167 23.01 15.18 29.65
CA MET A 167 22.37 14.36 30.69
C MET A 167 21.87 15.20 31.86
N ARG A 168 22.62 16.22 32.30
CA ARG A 168 22.15 17.17 33.32
C ARG A 168 20.87 17.89 32.89
N ALA A 169 20.79 18.33 31.64
CA ALA A 169 19.57 18.94 31.09
C ALA A 169 18.38 17.96 31.09
N VAL A 170 18.60 16.68 30.76
CA VAL A 170 17.55 15.64 30.86
C VAL A 170 17.05 15.49 32.29
N TYR A 171 17.95 15.47 33.29
CA TYR A 171 17.55 15.37 34.69
C TYR A 171 16.73 16.59 35.17
N GLU A 172 17.08 17.81 34.74
CA GLU A 172 16.28 18.99 35.05
C GLU A 172 14.90 18.94 34.38
N ILE A 173 14.80 18.48 33.13
CA ILE A 173 13.51 18.25 32.46
C ILE A 173 12.66 17.25 33.24
N GLU A 174 13.22 16.09 33.59
CA GLU A 174 12.53 15.05 34.37
C GLU A 174 12.02 15.59 35.71
N LYS A 175 12.87 16.34 36.41
CA LYS A 175 12.53 16.96 37.69
C LYS A 175 11.39 17.95 37.53
N HIS A 176 11.49 18.91 36.61
CA HIS A 176 10.44 19.89 36.36
C HIS A 176 9.11 19.24 35.95
N CYS A 177 9.15 18.20 35.10
CA CYS A 177 7.97 17.43 34.71
C CYS A 177 7.34 16.73 35.93
N SER A 178 8.15 16.20 36.85
CA SER A 178 7.65 15.55 38.08
C SER A 178 7.06 16.54 39.08
N GLU A 179 7.62 17.75 39.19
CA GLU A 179 7.14 18.79 40.10
C GLU A 179 5.82 19.42 39.63
N HIS A 180 5.59 19.46 38.31
CA HIS A 180 4.39 20.05 37.71
C HIS A 180 3.37 18.99 37.26
N GLN A 181 3.29 17.83 37.91
CA GLN A 181 2.30 16.82 37.53
C GLN A 181 0.86 17.29 37.78
N GLY A 182 -0.03 16.97 36.84
CA GLY A 182 -1.46 17.22 36.95
C GLY A 182 -2.19 16.19 37.82
N GLN A 183 -3.50 16.40 38.00
CA GLN A 183 -4.33 15.58 38.90
C GLN A 183 -4.78 14.24 38.28
N GLN A 184 -4.61 14.04 36.97
CA GLN A 184 -5.15 12.90 36.22
C GLN A 184 -4.13 11.78 35.98
N VAL A 185 -3.38 11.40 37.01
CA VAL A 185 -2.35 10.33 36.96
C VAL A 185 -2.92 8.96 36.54
N GLN A 186 -4.23 8.72 36.79
CA GLN A 186 -4.93 7.47 36.47
C GLN A 186 -5.20 7.25 34.97
N LEU A 187 -4.99 8.27 34.12
CA LEU A 187 -5.23 8.15 32.69
C LEU A 187 -4.31 7.10 32.04
N SER A 188 -3.06 6.98 32.51
CA SER A 188 -2.11 5.94 32.07
C SER A 188 -2.63 4.52 32.33
N GLU A 189 -3.16 4.28 33.53
CA GLU A 189 -3.77 3.02 33.94
C GLU A 189 -5.01 2.72 33.08
N ALA A 190 -5.88 3.70 32.88
CA ALA A 190 -7.07 3.56 32.02
C ALA A 190 -6.70 3.24 30.57
N ALA A 191 -5.69 3.90 30.01
CA ALA A 191 -5.18 3.61 28.68
C ALA A 191 -4.59 2.20 28.57
N SER A 192 -3.88 1.75 29.61
CA SER A 192 -3.32 0.39 29.66
C SER A 192 -4.42 -0.67 29.73
N ALA A 193 -5.50 -0.41 30.48
CA ALA A 193 -6.68 -1.27 30.58
C ALA A 193 -7.46 -1.33 29.26
N LEU A 194 -7.58 -0.21 28.56
CA LEU A 194 -8.19 -0.17 27.22
C LEU A 194 -7.38 -1.01 26.23
N ARG A 195 -6.04 -0.86 26.23
CA ARG A 195 -5.14 -1.63 25.36
C ARG A 195 -5.16 -3.12 25.68
N SER A 196 -5.25 -3.50 26.96
CA SER A 196 -5.36 -4.90 27.36
C SER A 196 -6.72 -5.50 26.97
N ALA A 197 -7.81 -4.74 27.08
CA ALA A 197 -9.13 -5.15 26.60
C ALA A 197 -9.16 -5.42 25.09
N VAL A 198 -8.48 -4.58 24.29
CA VAL A 198 -8.33 -4.79 22.84
C VAL A 198 -7.50 -6.03 22.53
N ARG A 199 -6.37 -6.24 23.23
CA ARG A 199 -5.51 -7.42 23.03
C ARG A 199 -6.15 -8.72 23.51
N GLY A 200 -7.01 -8.66 24.52
CA GLY A 200 -7.74 -9.79 25.08
C GLY A 200 -8.94 -10.24 24.25
N TYR A 201 -9.19 -9.62 23.09
CA TYR A 201 -10.31 -9.99 22.25
C TYR A 201 -10.15 -11.43 21.72
N PRO A 202 -11.17 -12.31 21.87
CA PRO A 202 -11.04 -13.71 21.51
C PRO A 202 -10.89 -13.89 20.01
N THR A 203 -10.04 -14.84 19.61
CA THR A 203 -9.88 -15.23 18.21
C THR A 203 -11.05 -16.11 17.75
N THR A 204 -11.44 -15.98 16.48
CA THR A 204 -12.55 -16.78 15.93
C THR A 204 -12.19 -18.26 15.91
N PRO A 205 -13.02 -19.16 16.45
CA PRO A 205 -12.73 -20.60 16.45
C PRO A 205 -12.81 -21.17 15.03
N SER A 206 -11.98 -22.17 14.74
CA SER A 206 -12.05 -22.90 13.48
C SER A 206 -13.24 -23.87 13.49
N LEU A 207 -14.28 -23.54 12.74
CA LEU A 207 -15.45 -24.41 12.59
C LEU A 207 -15.27 -25.48 11.49
N VAL A 208 -14.15 -25.46 10.77
CA VAL A 208 -13.85 -26.39 9.67
C VAL A 208 -13.59 -27.81 10.17
N SER A 209 -12.89 -27.97 11.29
CA SER A 209 -12.61 -29.29 11.87
C SER A 209 -13.89 -30.07 12.24
N PRO A 210 -14.81 -29.54 13.07
CA PRO A 210 -16.07 -30.22 13.34
C PRO A 210 -16.93 -30.41 12.09
N PHE A 211 -16.84 -29.50 11.11
CA PHE A 211 -17.54 -29.67 9.84
C PHE A 211 -17.06 -30.90 9.07
N ILE A 212 -15.75 -31.06 8.89
CA ILE A 212 -15.16 -32.22 8.20
C ILE A 212 -15.49 -33.52 8.96
N VAL A 213 -15.33 -33.54 10.29
CA VAL A 213 -15.65 -34.72 11.10
C VAL A 213 -17.13 -35.09 10.99
N GLY A 214 -18.02 -34.10 10.97
CA GLY A 214 -19.45 -34.34 10.75
C GLY A 214 -19.77 -34.93 9.38
N LEU A 215 -19.11 -34.45 8.31
CA LEU A 215 -19.27 -35.04 6.97
C LEU A 215 -18.74 -36.48 6.89
N VAL A 216 -17.60 -36.76 7.53
CA VAL A 216 -17.07 -38.12 7.63
C VAL A 216 -18.03 -39.03 8.40
N GLY A 217 -18.62 -38.55 9.49
CA GLY A 217 -19.67 -39.26 10.22
C GLY A 217 -20.87 -39.60 9.33
N ALA A 218 -21.35 -38.63 8.55
CA ALA A 218 -22.45 -38.85 7.60
C ALA A 218 -22.09 -39.87 6.50
N PHE A 219 -20.85 -39.88 6.03
CA PHE A 219 -20.37 -40.90 5.10
C PHE A 219 -20.30 -42.30 5.73
N ILE A 220 -19.86 -42.42 6.99
CA ILE A 220 -19.84 -43.69 7.73
C ILE A 220 -21.27 -44.21 7.95
N THR A 221 -22.23 -43.32 8.21
CA THR A 221 -23.67 -43.67 8.29
C THR A 221 -24.16 -44.29 6.99
N TYR A 222 -23.70 -43.81 5.84
CA TYR A 222 -24.04 -44.33 4.53
C TYR A 222 -23.34 -45.68 4.22
N ALA A 223 -22.04 -45.77 4.47
CA ALA A 223 -21.20 -46.84 3.89
C ALA A 223 -20.91 -48.01 4.83
N VAL A 224 -21.01 -47.84 6.15
CA VAL A 224 -20.46 -48.82 7.11
C VAL A 224 -21.46 -49.18 8.22
N ASN A 225 -21.85 -48.21 9.04
CA ASN A 225 -22.68 -48.46 10.22
C ASN A 225 -23.42 -47.18 10.62
N VAL A 226 -24.75 -47.24 10.57
CA VAL A 226 -25.65 -46.12 10.89
C VAL A 226 -25.41 -45.58 12.30
N GLY A 227 -25.29 -46.45 13.30
CA GLY A 227 -25.11 -46.05 14.71
C GLY A 227 -23.76 -45.37 14.95
N ALA A 228 -22.68 -45.91 14.41
CA ALA A 228 -21.34 -45.35 14.55
C ALA A 228 -21.22 -43.98 13.84
N GLY A 229 -21.76 -43.87 12.62
CA GLY A 229 -21.75 -42.63 11.87
C GLY A 229 -22.60 -41.53 12.52
N LEU A 230 -23.81 -41.87 13.00
CA LEU A 230 -24.65 -40.91 13.72
C LEU A 230 -23.99 -40.44 15.03
N GLY A 231 -23.33 -41.34 15.76
CA GLY A 231 -22.55 -40.99 16.95
C GLY A 231 -21.47 -39.93 16.66
N LEU A 232 -20.70 -40.11 15.57
CA LEU A 232 -19.68 -39.14 15.15
C LEU A 232 -20.29 -37.79 14.70
N THR A 233 -21.41 -37.81 13.98
CA THR A 233 -22.10 -36.57 13.57
C THR A 233 -22.58 -35.75 14.77
N LEU A 234 -23.17 -36.41 15.78
CA LEU A 234 -23.66 -35.76 17.00
C LEU A 234 -22.51 -35.19 17.82
N LEU A 235 -21.40 -35.93 17.95
CA LEU A 235 -20.20 -35.45 18.63
C LEU A 235 -19.62 -34.20 17.95
N ALA A 236 -19.56 -34.20 16.62
CA ALA A 236 -19.06 -33.07 15.84
C ALA A 236 -19.96 -31.82 15.97
N LEU A 237 -21.28 -31.99 15.92
CA LEU A 237 -22.25 -30.90 16.12
C LEU A 237 -22.17 -30.34 17.55
N PHE A 238 -22.06 -31.21 18.55
CA PHE A 238 -21.91 -30.79 19.95
C PHE A 238 -20.60 -30.02 20.17
N TYR A 239 -19.47 -30.56 19.68
CA TYR A 239 -18.17 -29.90 19.79
C TYR A 239 -18.14 -28.53 19.08
N GLY A 240 -18.66 -28.45 17.85
CA GLY A 240 -18.78 -27.19 17.11
C GLY A 240 -19.68 -26.17 17.82
N GLY A 241 -20.83 -26.61 18.34
CA GLY A 241 -21.77 -25.77 19.07
C GLY A 241 -21.21 -25.22 20.39
N VAL A 242 -20.52 -26.07 21.18
CA VAL A 242 -19.88 -25.65 22.43
C VAL A 242 -18.78 -24.62 22.16
N ASN A 243 -17.93 -24.83 21.15
CA ASN A 243 -16.86 -23.88 20.81
C ASN A 243 -17.41 -22.56 20.27
N ALA A 244 -18.45 -22.59 19.44
CA ALA A 244 -19.13 -21.38 18.97
C ALA A 244 -19.77 -20.61 20.13
N SER A 245 -20.46 -21.31 21.05
CA SER A 245 -21.09 -20.69 22.24
C SER A 245 -20.06 -20.10 23.20
N LYS A 246 -18.95 -20.81 23.47
CA LYS A 246 -17.83 -20.30 24.27
C LYS A 246 -17.24 -19.03 23.66
N TYR A 247 -16.99 -19.02 22.35
CA TYR A 247 -16.50 -17.84 21.64
C TYR A 247 -17.46 -16.66 21.76
N LEU A 248 -18.76 -16.87 21.54
CA LEU A 248 -19.76 -15.80 21.61
C LEU A 248 -19.86 -15.19 23.01
N ARG A 249 -19.84 -16.02 24.06
CA ARG A 249 -19.82 -15.52 25.45
C ARG A 249 -18.54 -14.74 25.77
N ALA A 250 -17.38 -15.26 25.36
CA ALA A 250 -16.11 -14.58 25.54
C ALA A 250 -16.06 -13.24 24.79
N ARG A 251 -16.63 -13.20 23.58
CA ARG A 251 -16.75 -12.00 22.76
C ARG A 251 -17.63 -10.95 23.44
N ASP A 252 -18.81 -11.34 23.92
CA ASP A 252 -19.73 -10.41 24.59
C ASP A 252 -19.12 -9.87 25.90
N ALA A 253 -18.41 -10.73 26.65
CA ALA A 253 -17.66 -10.30 27.83
C ALA A 253 -16.50 -9.34 27.48
N ALA A 254 -15.76 -9.61 26.40
CA ALA A 254 -14.68 -8.75 25.93
C ALA A 254 -15.20 -7.38 25.44
N LEU A 255 -16.35 -7.34 24.76
CA LEU A 255 -17.01 -6.09 24.36
C LEU A 255 -17.45 -5.26 25.57
N ALA A 256 -18.05 -5.90 26.58
CA ALA A 256 -18.43 -5.22 27.82
C ALA A 256 -17.21 -4.70 28.60
N ALA A 257 -16.12 -5.46 28.64
CA ALA A 257 -14.86 -5.04 29.26
C ALA A 257 -14.24 -3.86 28.51
N PHE A 258 -14.26 -3.88 27.18
CA PHE A 258 -13.81 -2.77 26.34
C PHE A 258 -14.65 -1.52 26.59
N GLU A 259 -15.97 -1.61 26.56
CA GLU A 259 -16.88 -0.49 26.82
C GLU A 259 -16.65 0.14 28.20
N LYS A 260 -16.46 -0.69 29.24
CA LYS A 260 -16.13 -0.20 30.59
C LYS A 260 -14.77 0.51 30.64
N ALA A 261 -13.77 -0.03 29.96
CA ALA A 261 -12.44 0.57 29.89
C ALA A 261 -12.45 1.90 29.12
N ASP A 262 -13.21 1.94 28.02
CA ASP A 262 -13.38 3.11 27.16
C ASP A 262 -14.11 4.24 27.91
N GLN A 263 -15.19 3.92 28.65
CA GLN A 263 -15.88 4.89 29.51
C GLN A 263 -14.97 5.45 30.62
N ARG A 264 -14.15 4.60 31.26
CA ARG A 264 -13.19 5.07 32.27
C ARG A 264 -12.14 5.98 31.64
N PHE A 265 -11.64 5.64 30.46
CA PHE A 265 -10.69 6.44 29.71
C PHE A 265 -11.27 7.81 29.35
N ASP A 266 -12.47 7.84 28.75
CA ASP A 266 -13.16 9.08 28.37
C ASP A 266 -13.44 9.99 29.57
N SER A 267 -13.75 9.42 30.75
CA SER A 267 -13.98 10.22 31.96
C SER A 267 -12.75 10.96 32.49
N LEU A 268 -11.55 10.53 32.08
CA LEU A 268 -10.26 11.07 32.49
C LEU A 268 -9.56 11.84 31.35
N LEU A 269 -10.21 11.97 30.20
CA LEU A 269 -9.60 12.54 28.99
C LEU A 269 -9.98 14.00 28.84
N THR A 270 -8.98 14.87 28.76
CA THR A 270 -9.13 16.31 28.47
C THR A 270 -8.88 16.58 26.99
N ALA A 271 -7.83 15.97 26.41
CA ALA A 271 -7.52 16.07 24.99
C ALA A 271 -6.96 14.74 24.45
N GLU A 272 -7.45 14.31 23.28
CA GLU A 272 -6.95 13.14 22.56
C GLU A 272 -6.00 13.59 21.44
N VAL A 273 -4.70 13.34 21.61
CA VAL A 273 -3.68 13.61 20.58
C VAL A 273 -3.37 12.34 19.80
N THR A 274 -3.06 11.26 20.53
CA THR A 274 -2.86 9.95 19.91
C THR A 274 -4.19 9.23 19.74
N PRO A 275 -4.51 8.67 18.56
CA PRO A 275 -5.74 7.91 18.37
C PRO A 275 -5.79 6.67 19.28
N ARG A 276 -6.88 6.53 20.03
CA ARG A 276 -7.10 5.35 20.89
C ARG A 276 -7.21 4.05 20.09
N PRO A 277 -6.78 2.91 20.66
CA PRO A 277 -6.92 1.61 20.01
C PRO A 277 -8.40 1.24 19.89
N VAL A 278 -8.85 1.04 18.66
CA VAL A 278 -10.24 0.66 18.36
C VAL A 278 -10.37 -0.84 18.13
N LEU A 279 -11.47 -1.44 18.60
CA LEU A 279 -11.83 -2.79 18.20
C LEU A 279 -12.27 -2.77 16.73
N HIS A 280 -11.50 -3.42 15.87
CA HIS A 280 -11.94 -3.70 14.51
C HIS A 280 -12.99 -4.81 14.55
N ALA A 281 -14.27 -4.41 14.57
CA ALA A 281 -15.39 -5.31 14.36
C ALA A 281 -15.35 -5.83 12.91
N GLY A 282 -14.59 -6.89 12.68
CA GLY A 282 -14.72 -7.68 11.46
C GLY A 282 -16.15 -8.23 11.36
N SER A 283 -16.62 -8.53 10.16
CA SER A 283 -17.92 -9.17 9.98
C SER A 283 -17.95 -10.51 10.74
N ASP A 284 -18.57 -10.53 11.92
CA ASP A 284 -18.66 -11.74 12.72
C ASP A 284 -19.65 -12.70 12.06
N ASN A 285 -19.07 -13.66 11.35
CA ASN A 285 -19.80 -14.70 10.65
C ASN A 285 -19.80 -16.03 11.41
N VAL A 286 -19.42 -16.07 12.70
CA VAL A 286 -19.34 -17.32 13.46
C VAL A 286 -20.73 -17.93 13.66
N LYS A 287 -21.73 -17.11 14.04
CA LYS A 287 -23.14 -17.54 14.13
C LYS A 287 -23.66 -18.12 12.80
N PRO A 288 -23.65 -17.39 11.67
CA PRO A 288 -24.17 -17.92 10.42
C PRO A 288 -23.36 -19.12 9.89
N LYS A 289 -22.04 -19.16 10.10
CA LYS A 289 -21.23 -20.33 9.73
C LYS A 289 -21.55 -21.55 10.57
N ALA A 290 -21.74 -21.40 11.88
CA ALA A 290 -22.11 -22.49 12.77
C ALA A 290 -23.46 -23.10 12.38
N PHE A 291 -24.48 -22.26 12.15
CA PHE A 291 -25.79 -22.73 11.67
C PHE A 291 -25.71 -23.35 10.26
N GLY A 292 -24.97 -22.72 9.34
CA GLY A 292 -24.80 -23.24 7.98
C GLY A 292 -24.11 -24.60 7.94
N PHE A 293 -23.00 -24.77 8.67
CA PHE A 293 -22.29 -26.04 8.75
C PHE A 293 -23.10 -27.11 9.47
N ALA A 294 -23.77 -26.77 10.58
CA ALA A 294 -24.65 -27.70 11.26
C ALA A 294 -25.79 -28.19 10.36
N GLY A 295 -26.42 -27.27 9.60
CA GLY A 295 -27.47 -27.61 8.63
C GLY A 295 -26.97 -28.56 7.54
N ILE A 296 -25.79 -28.29 6.95
CA ILE A 296 -25.20 -29.17 5.93
C ILE A 296 -24.88 -30.56 6.49
N ILE A 297 -24.28 -30.65 7.69
CA ILE A 297 -23.98 -31.94 8.33
C ILE A 297 -25.26 -32.74 8.59
N LEU A 298 -26.32 -32.08 9.08
CA LEU A 298 -27.58 -32.72 9.40
C LEU A 298 -28.30 -33.22 8.14
N VAL A 299 -28.30 -32.42 7.06
CA VAL A 299 -28.81 -32.86 5.74
C VAL A 299 -27.99 -34.04 5.20
N ALA A 300 -26.67 -33.99 5.27
CA ALA A 300 -25.81 -35.09 4.82
C ALA A 300 -26.06 -36.38 5.61
N ALA A 301 -26.21 -36.29 6.94
CA ALA A 301 -26.54 -37.42 7.79
C ALA A 301 -27.91 -38.01 7.44
N LEU A 302 -28.93 -37.18 7.22
CA LEU A 302 -30.26 -37.62 6.78
C LEU A 302 -30.21 -38.35 5.43
N VAL A 303 -29.51 -37.78 4.45
CA VAL A 303 -29.32 -38.42 3.13
C VAL A 303 -28.60 -39.77 3.31
N GLY A 304 -27.56 -39.83 4.15
CA GLY A 304 -26.85 -41.07 4.45
C GLY A 304 -27.73 -42.16 5.06
N VAL A 305 -28.62 -41.80 6.00
CA VAL A 305 -29.59 -42.75 6.57
C VAL A 305 -30.58 -43.25 5.52
N VAL A 306 -31.19 -42.35 4.74
CA VAL A 306 -32.20 -42.71 3.72
C VAL A 306 -31.60 -43.64 2.65
N THR A 307 -30.39 -43.34 2.21
CA THR A 307 -29.68 -44.14 1.21
C THR A 307 -29.20 -45.49 1.76
N HIS A 308 -28.71 -45.55 3.00
CA HIS A 308 -28.36 -46.82 3.66
C HIS A 308 -29.57 -47.75 3.79
N VAL A 309 -30.74 -47.23 4.22
CA VAL A 309 -31.99 -48.00 4.31
C VAL A 309 -32.43 -48.49 2.93
N SER A 310 -32.28 -47.67 1.89
CA SER A 310 -32.65 -48.03 0.51
C SER A 310 -31.73 -49.11 -0.10
N HIS A 311 -30.44 -49.13 0.25
CA HIS A 311 -29.50 -50.17 -0.18
C HIS A 311 -29.62 -51.48 0.61
N SER A 312 -30.29 -51.47 1.76
CA SER A 312 -30.48 -52.67 2.61
C SER A 312 -31.59 -53.59 2.11
N ILE A 313 -32.22 -53.29 0.97
CA ILE A 313 -33.23 -54.15 0.32
C ILE A 313 -32.51 -55.05 -0.69
N PRO A 314 -32.39 -56.37 -0.47
CA PRO A 314 -31.73 -57.26 -1.41
C PRO A 314 -32.61 -57.48 -2.64
N THR A 315 -32.19 -56.95 -3.79
CA THR A 315 -32.68 -57.40 -5.09
C THR A 315 -32.08 -58.77 -5.39
N VAL A 316 -32.89 -59.82 -5.24
CA VAL A 316 -32.63 -61.15 -5.81
C VAL A 316 -32.78 -61.06 -7.32
N THR A 317 -31.72 -61.32 -8.08
CA THR A 317 -31.77 -62.02 -9.38
C THR A 317 -30.36 -62.40 -9.86
N ASP A 318 -30.20 -63.72 -9.96
CA ASP A 318 -29.36 -64.58 -10.80
C ASP A 318 -28.22 -64.04 -11.70
N ASN A 319 -27.07 -64.70 -11.49
CA ASN A 319 -26.02 -65.17 -12.39
C ASN A 319 -26.16 -64.93 -13.91
N ALA A 320 -25.12 -64.32 -14.51
CA ALA A 320 -24.36 -64.88 -15.64
C ALA A 320 -23.10 -64.03 -15.94
N ALA A 321 -21.96 -64.69 -16.10
CA ALA A 321 -20.70 -64.13 -16.59
C ALA A 321 -20.40 -64.66 -18.02
N PRO A 322 -19.28 -64.30 -18.68
CA PRO A 322 -19.17 -63.19 -19.61
C PRO A 322 -18.85 -63.66 -21.05
N ALA A 323 -19.14 -62.83 -22.06
CA ALA A 323 -18.61 -63.06 -23.41
C ALA A 323 -18.41 -61.76 -24.20
N THR A 324 -17.44 -61.86 -25.10
CA THR A 324 -16.57 -60.82 -25.65
C THR A 324 -17.08 -60.25 -26.98
N LEU A 325 -16.53 -59.08 -27.31
CA LEU A 325 -16.20 -58.56 -28.65
C LEU A 325 -17.27 -57.92 -29.55
N THR A 326 -16.82 -56.80 -30.10
CA THR A 326 -17.02 -56.23 -31.45
C THR A 326 -17.97 -55.05 -31.65
N ALA A 327 -17.50 -54.22 -32.57
CA ALA A 327 -17.79 -52.82 -32.79
C ALA A 327 -18.81 -52.61 -33.92
N THR A 328 -19.18 -51.33 -34.05
CA THR A 328 -19.70 -50.64 -35.24
C THR A 328 -21.12 -50.92 -35.71
N GLY A 329 -21.95 -49.87 -35.75
CA GLY A 329 -23.22 -49.88 -36.49
C GLY A 329 -24.19 -48.77 -36.13
N SER A 330 -23.90 -47.55 -36.59
CA SER A 330 -24.70 -46.32 -36.54
C SER A 330 -26.21 -46.46 -36.84
N SER A 331 -27.08 -45.71 -36.15
CA SER A 331 -27.85 -44.61 -36.77
C SER A 331 -29.04 -44.09 -35.93
N LYS A 332 -29.22 -42.74 -35.98
CA LYS A 332 -30.49 -41.97 -35.99
C LYS A 332 -31.42 -42.08 -34.76
N SER A 333 -32.03 -41.03 -34.22
CA SER A 333 -32.38 -39.72 -34.75
C SER A 333 -32.86 -38.80 -33.62
N GLN A 334 -32.73 -37.50 -33.89
CA GLN A 334 -33.64 -36.41 -33.53
C GLN A 334 -33.62 -35.80 -32.12
N ALA A 335 -33.36 -34.48 -32.19
CA ALA A 335 -33.43 -33.46 -31.16
C ALA A 335 -34.89 -33.10 -30.79
N PRO A 336 -35.09 -32.10 -29.90
CA PRO A 336 -35.16 -30.76 -30.47
C PRO A 336 -34.21 -29.77 -29.81
N SER A 337 -33.45 -29.14 -30.68
CA SER A 337 -32.85 -27.83 -30.53
C SER A 337 -33.92 -26.78 -30.25
N ILE A 338 -33.81 -26.12 -29.10
CA ILE A 338 -34.03 -24.68 -29.03
C ILE A 338 -32.60 -24.13 -29.24
N GLY A 339 -32.22 -23.57 -30.38
CA GLY A 339 -32.93 -22.50 -31.06
C GLY A 339 -32.46 -21.14 -30.52
N SER A 340 -31.16 -20.87 -30.56
CA SER A 340 -30.66 -19.50 -30.62
C SER A 340 -29.36 -19.47 -31.43
N SER A 341 -29.47 -18.78 -32.56
CA SER A 341 -28.49 -18.46 -33.59
C SER A 341 -27.10 -18.04 -33.09
N PRO A 342 -26.06 -18.10 -33.95
CA PRO A 342 -24.75 -17.57 -33.64
C PRO A 342 -24.81 -16.05 -33.61
N THR A 343 -25.09 -15.48 -32.43
CA THR A 343 -24.82 -14.06 -32.21
C THR A 343 -23.33 -13.90 -32.05
N ALA A 344 -22.65 -13.66 -33.17
CA ALA A 344 -21.49 -12.79 -33.16
C ALA A 344 -21.81 -11.53 -32.33
N SER A 345 -20.85 -11.04 -31.54
CA SER A 345 -20.84 -9.76 -30.79
C SER A 345 -21.22 -9.72 -29.30
N GLY A 346 -21.11 -10.81 -28.53
CA GLY A 346 -21.23 -10.72 -27.06
C GLY A 346 -20.18 -9.79 -26.39
N PHE A 347 -19.05 -9.61 -27.06
CA PHE A 347 -17.88 -8.90 -26.54
C PHE A 347 -17.42 -7.71 -27.40
N ALA A 348 -18.13 -7.40 -28.50
CA ALA A 348 -17.77 -6.29 -29.40
C ALA A 348 -17.82 -4.91 -28.71
N TRP A 349 -18.62 -4.78 -27.65
CA TRP A 349 -18.72 -3.57 -26.82
C TRP A 349 -17.44 -3.23 -26.05
N MET A 350 -16.47 -4.16 -25.99
CA MET A 350 -15.20 -3.96 -25.30
C MET A 350 -14.14 -3.29 -26.19
N VAL A 351 -14.30 -3.31 -27.52
CA VAL A 351 -13.33 -2.71 -28.45
C VAL A 351 -13.21 -1.21 -28.15
N GLY A 352 -11.98 -0.74 -27.95
CA GLY A 352 -11.68 0.66 -27.61
C GLY A 352 -11.95 1.07 -26.15
N LYS A 353 -12.40 0.14 -25.29
CA LYS A 353 -12.41 0.36 -23.83
C LYS A 353 -11.09 -0.06 -23.21
N TYR A 354 -10.80 0.44 -22.02
CA TYR A 354 -9.62 0.03 -21.27
C TYR A 354 -9.87 -1.25 -20.48
N PRO A 355 -8.88 -2.16 -20.39
CA PRO A 355 -8.93 -3.37 -19.56
C PRO A 355 -9.48 -3.17 -18.15
N TYR A 356 -9.10 -2.08 -17.46
CA TYR A 356 -9.59 -1.75 -16.12
C TYR A 356 -11.12 -1.54 -16.06
N ASP A 357 -11.72 -1.01 -17.13
CA ASP A 357 -13.16 -0.72 -17.17
C ASP A 357 -14.01 -1.99 -17.35
N VAL A 358 -13.42 -3.07 -17.87
CA VAL A 358 -14.13 -4.32 -18.20
C VAL A 358 -13.81 -5.47 -17.24
N VAL A 359 -12.67 -5.42 -16.53
CA VAL A 359 -12.17 -6.54 -15.72
C VAL A 359 -13.13 -6.98 -14.60
N ASN A 360 -13.96 -6.05 -14.11
CA ASN A 360 -14.95 -6.32 -13.07
C ASN A 360 -16.34 -6.70 -13.61
N ASP A 361 -16.56 -6.65 -14.93
CA ASP A 361 -17.83 -7.00 -15.54
C ASP A 361 -18.08 -8.52 -15.50
N ARG A 362 -19.31 -8.92 -15.14
CA ARG A 362 -19.71 -10.33 -15.05
C ARG A 362 -19.53 -11.08 -16.37
N ARG A 363 -19.76 -10.42 -17.51
CA ARG A 363 -19.65 -11.02 -18.86
C ARG A 363 -18.19 -11.28 -19.21
N PHE A 364 -17.30 -10.34 -18.89
CA PHE A 364 -15.86 -10.49 -19.06
C PHE A 364 -15.32 -11.65 -18.22
N ARG A 365 -15.71 -11.72 -16.94
CA ARG A 365 -15.32 -12.81 -16.03
C ARG A 365 -15.76 -14.19 -16.52
N ALA A 366 -16.92 -14.28 -17.15
CA ALA A 366 -17.45 -15.54 -17.68
C ALA A 366 -16.62 -16.09 -18.87
N ALA A 367 -15.80 -15.25 -19.52
CA ALA A 367 -14.93 -15.67 -20.61
C ALA A 367 -13.76 -16.56 -20.13
N PHE A 368 -13.42 -16.56 -18.83
CA PHE A 368 -12.26 -17.27 -18.30
C PHE A 368 -12.68 -18.34 -17.28
N ARG A 369 -12.13 -19.56 -17.40
CA ARG A 369 -12.44 -20.69 -16.51
C ARG A 369 -11.24 -21.01 -15.61
N GLY A 370 -11.52 -21.40 -14.37
CA GLY A 370 -10.50 -21.89 -13.44
C GLY A 370 -9.78 -20.80 -12.63
N VAL A 371 -10.26 -19.55 -12.67
CA VAL A 371 -9.67 -18.44 -11.89
C VAL A 371 -10.32 -18.36 -10.51
N SER A 372 -9.53 -18.44 -9.44
CA SER A 372 -10.05 -18.30 -8.06
C SER A 372 -10.40 -16.84 -7.75
N ARG A 373 -11.13 -16.60 -6.64
CA ARG A 373 -11.41 -15.22 -6.20
C ARG A 373 -10.15 -14.44 -5.82
N ALA A 374 -9.13 -15.11 -5.28
CA ALA A 374 -7.86 -14.50 -4.91
C ALA A 374 -7.06 -14.10 -6.16
N ASP A 375 -7.00 -15.00 -7.15
CA ASP A 375 -6.33 -14.72 -8.41
C ASP A 375 -7.02 -13.61 -9.20
N TRP A 376 -8.36 -13.55 -9.16
CA TRP A 376 -9.10 -12.48 -9.84
C TRP A 376 -8.76 -11.09 -9.29
N LYS A 377 -8.51 -10.99 -7.97
CA LYS A 377 -8.08 -9.73 -7.36
C LYS A 377 -6.71 -9.31 -7.92
N LYS A 378 -5.76 -10.24 -7.98
CA LYS A 378 -4.42 -10.01 -8.56
C LYS A 378 -4.46 -9.62 -10.04
N ILE A 379 -5.35 -10.24 -10.82
CA ILE A 379 -5.58 -9.91 -12.24
C ILE A 379 -6.12 -8.49 -12.39
N ALA A 380 -7.13 -8.13 -11.60
CA ALA A 380 -7.75 -6.80 -11.68
C ALA A 380 -6.77 -5.69 -11.33
N GLU A 381 -5.89 -5.90 -10.35
CA GLU A 381 -4.81 -4.97 -10.00
C GLU A 381 -3.80 -4.82 -11.15
N ARG A 382 -3.51 -5.89 -11.88
CA ARG A 382 -2.55 -5.94 -13.01
C ARG A 382 -3.13 -5.52 -14.36
N LEU A 383 -4.40 -5.11 -14.43
CA LEU A 383 -5.02 -4.54 -15.64
C LEU A 383 -5.38 -3.06 -15.44
N THR A 384 -4.69 -2.37 -14.52
CA THR A 384 -5.00 -0.99 -14.10
C THR A 384 -4.35 0.06 -14.99
N VAL A 385 -3.06 -0.06 -15.26
CA VAL A 385 -2.31 0.82 -16.18
C VAL A 385 -2.23 0.14 -17.53
N VAL A 386 -2.67 0.82 -18.59
CA VAL A 386 -2.95 0.22 -19.90
C VAL A 386 -2.39 1.11 -21.00
N ASN A 387 -2.12 0.52 -22.17
CA ASN A 387 -1.68 1.30 -23.33
C ASN A 387 -2.82 2.18 -23.88
N GLU A 388 -2.48 3.26 -24.58
CA GLU A 388 -3.46 4.20 -25.16
C GLU A 388 -4.43 3.54 -26.16
N ALA A 389 -4.04 2.35 -26.65
CA ALA A 389 -4.72 1.61 -27.69
C ALA A 389 -5.95 0.81 -27.19
N GLY A 390 -6.07 0.59 -25.88
CA GLY A 390 -7.19 -0.14 -25.26
C GLY A 390 -7.32 -1.60 -25.73
N ILE A 391 -8.52 -2.17 -25.61
CA ILE A 391 -8.81 -3.54 -26.08
C ILE A 391 -8.98 -3.52 -27.60
N GLN A 392 -8.22 -4.37 -28.29
CA GLN A 392 -8.16 -4.42 -29.76
C GLN A 392 -8.55 -5.79 -30.30
N SER A 393 -9.10 -5.82 -31.51
CA SER A 393 -9.33 -7.07 -32.25
C SER A 393 -8.07 -7.44 -33.03
N LYS A 394 -7.53 -8.63 -32.76
CA LYS A 394 -6.36 -9.20 -33.46
C LYS A 394 -6.65 -10.67 -33.77
N GLN A 395 -6.60 -11.03 -35.06
CA GLN A 395 -6.76 -12.42 -35.55
C GLN A 395 -8.05 -13.12 -35.05
N GLY A 396 -9.17 -12.39 -34.92
CA GLY A 396 -10.44 -12.94 -34.42
C GLY A 396 -10.53 -13.09 -32.90
N PHE A 397 -9.60 -12.47 -32.16
CA PHE A 397 -9.60 -12.38 -30.70
C PHE A 397 -9.58 -10.93 -30.24
N LEU A 398 -10.29 -10.63 -29.16
CA LEU A 398 -10.19 -9.38 -28.43
C LEU A 398 -9.06 -9.48 -27.41
N VAL A 399 -8.01 -8.69 -27.62
CA VAL A 399 -6.77 -8.71 -26.84
C VAL A 399 -6.65 -7.42 -26.04
N GLY A 400 -6.27 -7.55 -24.78
CA GLY A 400 -5.97 -6.42 -23.90
C GLY A 400 -4.84 -6.75 -22.96
N GLU A 401 -4.02 -5.75 -22.68
CA GLU A 401 -2.87 -5.84 -21.78
C GLU A 401 -2.91 -4.69 -20.78
N GLY A 402 -2.42 -4.97 -19.58
CA GLY A 402 -2.13 -3.94 -18.60
C GLY A 402 -1.06 -4.38 -17.62
N CYS A 403 -0.74 -3.45 -16.74
CA CYS A 403 0.11 -3.66 -15.59
C CYS A 403 -0.51 -3.13 -14.32
N LYS A 404 0.11 -3.48 -13.18
CA LYS A 404 -0.20 -2.88 -11.90
C LYS A 404 0.39 -1.48 -11.80
N ALA A 405 -0.41 -0.55 -11.26
CA ALA A 405 0.02 0.81 -11.01
C ALA A 405 1.35 0.85 -10.24
N HIS A 406 2.31 1.61 -10.78
CA HIS A 406 3.68 1.78 -10.25
C HIS A 406 4.58 0.52 -10.32
N GLU A 407 4.12 -0.59 -10.90
CA GLU A 407 4.85 -1.87 -10.96
C GLU A 407 4.81 -2.51 -12.36
N CYS A 408 4.85 -1.69 -13.41
CA CYS A 408 4.66 -2.16 -14.78
C CYS A 408 5.76 -3.07 -15.32
N ASN A 409 6.94 -3.10 -14.71
CA ASN A 409 8.05 -3.95 -15.14
C ASN A 409 7.99 -5.37 -14.53
N SER A 410 7.33 -5.53 -13.38
CA SER A 410 7.31 -6.77 -12.61
C SER A 410 5.94 -7.45 -12.56
N GLU A 411 4.86 -6.68 -12.70
CA GLU A 411 3.49 -7.18 -12.54
C GLU A 411 2.61 -6.79 -13.74
N LYS A 412 2.47 -7.73 -14.69
CA LYS A 412 1.67 -7.56 -15.91
C LYS A 412 0.58 -8.61 -16.05
N ALA A 413 -0.48 -8.28 -16.77
CA ALA A 413 -1.50 -9.23 -17.17
C ALA A 413 -1.97 -8.97 -18.60
N THR A 414 -2.23 -10.03 -19.34
CA THR A 414 -2.78 -9.98 -20.70
C THR A 414 -3.88 -11.00 -20.87
N PHE A 415 -4.82 -10.73 -21.76
CA PHE A 415 -5.89 -11.66 -22.10
C PHE A 415 -6.24 -11.61 -23.58
N ALA A 416 -6.81 -12.70 -24.07
CA ALA A 416 -7.37 -12.82 -25.41
C ALA A 416 -8.69 -13.57 -25.34
N ILE A 417 -9.77 -13.01 -25.88
CA ILE A 417 -11.11 -13.62 -25.92
C ILE A 417 -11.49 -13.86 -27.37
N ASN A 418 -11.80 -15.11 -27.72
CA ASN A 418 -12.24 -15.44 -29.07
C ASN A 418 -13.61 -14.81 -29.37
N GLU A 419 -13.70 -14.07 -30.48
CA GLU A 419 -14.91 -13.31 -30.82
C GLU A 419 -16.11 -14.19 -31.19
N SER A 420 -15.85 -15.40 -31.71
CA SER A 420 -16.88 -16.34 -32.15
C SER A 420 -17.38 -17.27 -31.04
N THR A 421 -16.51 -17.66 -30.11
CA THR A 421 -16.84 -18.63 -29.05
C THR A 421 -17.00 -17.99 -27.66
N GLY A 422 -16.50 -16.77 -27.47
CA GLY A 422 -16.51 -16.07 -26.18
C GLY A 422 -15.58 -16.67 -25.12
N LYS A 423 -14.77 -17.68 -25.48
CA LYS A 423 -13.79 -18.30 -24.61
C LYS A 423 -12.49 -17.51 -24.63
N GLY A 424 -11.94 -17.26 -23.44
CA GLY A 424 -10.73 -16.49 -23.28
C GLY A 424 -9.58 -17.22 -22.61
N VAL A 425 -8.38 -16.77 -22.92
CA VAL A 425 -7.12 -17.15 -22.28
C VAL A 425 -6.55 -15.93 -21.59
N LEU A 426 -6.07 -16.10 -20.35
CA LEU A 426 -5.50 -15.04 -19.54
C LEU A 426 -4.15 -15.47 -18.99
N ILE A 427 -3.16 -14.58 -19.07
CA ILE A 427 -1.82 -14.81 -18.55
C ILE A 427 -1.50 -13.67 -17.58
N MET A 428 -1.07 -14.03 -16.38
CA MET A 428 -0.53 -13.11 -15.39
C MET A 428 0.96 -13.39 -15.22
N MET A 429 1.76 -12.33 -15.19
CA MET A 429 3.17 -12.37 -14.87
C MET A 429 3.42 -11.70 -13.51
N GLU A 430 4.24 -12.36 -12.70
CA GLU A 430 4.77 -11.82 -11.44
C GLU A 430 6.27 -12.14 -11.41
N THR A 431 7.10 -11.10 -11.39
CA THR A 431 8.56 -11.25 -11.31
C THR A 431 8.97 -11.35 -9.85
N SER A 432 9.45 -12.53 -9.45
CA SER A 432 9.98 -12.80 -8.11
C SER A 432 11.50 -12.94 -8.21
N GLY A 433 12.24 -11.93 -7.78
CA GLY A 433 13.69 -11.84 -8.03
C GLY A 433 13.96 -11.56 -9.51
N ASP A 434 14.84 -12.34 -10.14
CA ASP A 434 15.19 -12.21 -11.57
C ASP A 434 14.38 -13.13 -12.49
N THR A 435 13.40 -13.89 -11.95
CA THR A 435 12.65 -14.88 -12.73
C THR A 435 11.17 -14.50 -12.87
N PRO A 436 10.64 -14.30 -14.10
CA PRO A 436 9.23 -14.07 -14.32
C PRO A 436 8.45 -15.38 -14.14
N VAL A 437 7.50 -15.38 -13.21
CA VAL A 437 6.58 -16.49 -12.99
C VAL A 437 5.27 -16.20 -13.71
N PHE A 438 4.82 -17.14 -14.55
CA PHE A 438 3.59 -16.98 -15.34
C PHE A 438 2.49 -17.91 -14.83
N ALA A 439 1.35 -17.33 -14.43
CA ALA A 439 0.11 -18.06 -14.21
C ALA A 439 -0.78 -17.95 -15.46
N THR A 440 -1.18 -19.10 -16.01
CA THR A 440 -2.02 -19.17 -17.22
C THR A 440 -3.38 -19.76 -16.87
N PHE A 441 -4.45 -19.09 -17.30
CA PHE A 441 -5.83 -19.52 -17.13
C PHE A 441 -6.47 -19.68 -18.50
N SER A 442 -6.81 -20.91 -18.87
CA SER A 442 -7.35 -21.23 -20.20
C SER A 442 -8.41 -22.32 -20.13
N TRP A 443 -9.18 -22.47 -21.21
CA TRP A 443 -10.13 -23.56 -21.34
C TRP A 443 -9.40 -24.83 -21.77
N LYS A 444 -10.00 -26.01 -21.51
CA LYS A 444 -9.41 -27.31 -21.91
C LYS A 444 -9.26 -27.42 -23.43
N ASP A 445 -10.12 -26.74 -24.18
CA ASP A 445 -10.18 -26.75 -25.64
C ASP A 445 -9.61 -25.49 -26.30
N LEU A 446 -9.03 -24.56 -25.52
CA LEU A 446 -8.39 -23.34 -26.03
C LEU A 446 -7.10 -23.09 -25.24
N SER A 447 -5.96 -23.38 -25.85
CA SER A 447 -4.63 -23.19 -25.26
C SER A 447 -3.98 -21.88 -25.70
N VAL A 448 -2.98 -21.39 -24.94
CA VAL A 448 -2.25 -20.14 -25.24
C VAL A 448 -1.69 -20.13 -26.67
N GLY A 449 -1.15 -21.26 -27.14
CA GLY A 449 -0.55 -21.40 -28.47
C GLY A 449 -1.55 -21.24 -29.63
N GLN A 450 -2.85 -21.30 -29.36
CA GLN A 450 -3.93 -21.07 -30.33
C GLN A 450 -4.46 -19.64 -30.29
N THR A 451 -3.82 -18.74 -29.53
CA THR A 451 -4.21 -17.35 -29.35
C THR A 451 -3.07 -16.41 -29.72
N PRO A 452 -3.34 -15.12 -30.01
CA PRO A 452 -2.30 -14.12 -30.23
C PRO A 452 -1.38 -13.85 -29.01
N LEU A 453 -1.65 -14.48 -27.86
CA LEU A 453 -0.82 -14.41 -26.65
C LEU A 453 0.37 -15.39 -26.67
N ALA A 454 0.45 -16.26 -27.67
CA ALA A 454 1.54 -17.22 -27.82
C ALA A 454 2.91 -16.53 -27.83
N ASP A 455 3.00 -15.37 -28.49
CA ASP A 455 4.25 -14.60 -28.60
C ASP A 455 4.45 -13.66 -27.41
N TRP A 456 3.38 -13.31 -26.68
CA TRP A 456 3.47 -12.40 -25.54
C TRP A 456 4.29 -12.98 -24.39
N LYS A 457 4.08 -14.27 -24.06
CA LYS A 457 4.87 -14.94 -23.01
C LYS A 457 6.36 -15.01 -23.40
N GLN A 458 6.64 -15.27 -24.68
CA GLN A 458 7.98 -15.31 -25.22
C GLN A 458 8.62 -13.91 -25.27
N GLN A 459 7.84 -12.86 -25.56
CA GLN A 459 8.28 -11.47 -25.48
C GLN A 459 8.62 -11.07 -24.04
N GLN A 460 7.79 -11.43 -23.06
CA GLN A 460 8.11 -11.15 -21.65
C GLN A 460 9.32 -11.95 -21.15
N LEU A 461 9.52 -13.17 -21.64
CA LEU A 461 10.72 -13.97 -21.36
C LEU A 461 11.97 -13.44 -22.09
N ALA A 462 11.80 -12.87 -23.29
CA ALA A 462 12.86 -12.26 -24.08
C ALA A 462 13.20 -10.82 -23.62
N ASP A 463 12.28 -10.14 -22.94
CA ASP A 463 12.57 -8.92 -22.19
C ASP A 463 13.42 -9.21 -20.94
N VAL A 464 13.41 -10.46 -20.46
CA VAL A 464 14.20 -10.93 -19.30
C VAL A 464 15.53 -11.59 -19.70
N LEU A 465 15.63 -12.20 -20.88
CA LEU A 465 16.86 -12.80 -21.40
C LEU A 465 17.47 -11.94 -22.52
N PRO A 466 18.75 -11.56 -22.44
CA PRO A 466 19.33 -10.63 -23.42
C PRO A 466 19.31 -11.22 -24.83
N GLN A 467 18.55 -10.59 -25.72
CA GLN A 467 18.50 -10.95 -27.14
C GLN A 467 19.84 -10.63 -27.82
N ALA A 468 20.54 -11.67 -28.27
CA ALA A 468 21.67 -11.53 -29.19
C ALA A 468 21.16 -11.17 -30.59
N HIS A 469 21.08 -9.88 -30.90
CA HIS A 469 20.92 -9.41 -32.28
C HIS A 469 22.29 -9.34 -32.95
N SER A 470 22.42 -10.02 -34.09
CA SER A 470 23.55 -9.91 -35.01
C SER A 470 23.28 -8.74 -35.97
N THR A 471 24.19 -7.77 -36.03
CA THR A 471 24.15 -6.64 -36.96
C THR A 471 25.12 -6.86 -38.11
N GLN A 472 24.60 -6.91 -39.34
CA GLN A 472 25.28 -6.32 -40.50
C GLN A 472 24.52 -5.03 -40.84
N THR A 473 25.23 -3.90 -40.79
CA THR A 473 24.82 -2.56 -41.28
C THR A 473 23.44 -2.11 -40.75
N GLU A 474 23.33 -1.60 -39.52
CA GLU A 474 23.84 -0.29 -39.07
C GLU A 474 24.58 -0.42 -37.72
N ALA A 475 25.58 0.42 -37.52
CA ALA A 475 26.75 0.14 -36.68
C ALA A 475 26.45 -0.04 -35.18
N ALA A 476 27.08 -1.09 -34.62
CA ALA A 476 26.94 -1.55 -33.25
C ALA A 476 27.67 -0.65 -32.22
N THR A 477 26.97 -0.33 -31.13
CA THR A 477 27.60 -0.08 -29.83
C THR A 477 26.75 -0.73 -28.73
N THR A 478 27.36 -1.69 -28.04
CA THR A 478 26.88 -2.46 -26.88
C THR A 478 26.35 -1.61 -25.73
N VAL A 479 25.28 -2.05 -25.04
CA VAL A 479 25.15 -2.03 -23.56
C VAL A 479 24.13 -3.13 -23.15
N SER A 480 24.44 -4.17 -22.35
CA SER A 480 24.82 -4.21 -20.92
C SER A 480 23.72 -3.57 -20.04
N ALA A 481 23.74 -3.75 -18.71
CA ALA A 481 22.89 -2.99 -17.77
C ALA A 481 22.72 -1.56 -18.28
N ALA A 482 21.48 -0.99 -18.27
CA ALA A 482 21.23 0.36 -18.77
C ALA A 482 22.44 1.22 -18.41
N PRO A 483 23.22 1.67 -19.41
CA PRO A 483 24.57 2.16 -19.18
C PRO A 483 24.46 3.24 -18.15
N THR A 484 24.94 2.95 -16.95
CA THR A 484 25.22 4.00 -16.02
C THR A 484 26.41 4.73 -16.61
N PHE A 485 26.14 5.81 -17.33
CA PHE A 485 27.22 6.60 -17.90
C PHE A 485 28.00 7.23 -16.74
N PRO A 486 29.33 7.36 -16.87
CA PRO A 486 30.08 8.07 -15.85
C PRO A 486 29.52 9.50 -15.77
N THR A 487 29.14 9.91 -14.56
CA THR A 487 28.74 11.28 -14.25
C THR A 487 29.74 11.84 -13.25
N SER A 488 29.59 13.11 -12.85
CA SER A 488 30.40 13.71 -11.79
C SER A 488 30.02 13.22 -10.37
N PHE A 489 28.96 12.43 -10.27
CA PHE A 489 28.44 11.84 -9.03
C PHE A 489 28.29 10.33 -9.15
N ASP A 490 28.05 9.65 -8.03
CA ASP A 490 27.86 8.20 -8.04
C ASP A 490 26.41 7.88 -8.40
N CYS A 491 26.19 7.38 -9.61
CA CYS A 491 24.86 7.00 -10.07
C CYS A 491 24.21 5.86 -9.27
N ALA A 492 24.97 5.08 -8.50
CA ALA A 492 24.39 4.13 -7.54
C ALA A 492 23.75 4.83 -6.33
N LYS A 493 24.02 6.13 -6.15
CA LYS A 493 23.49 6.99 -5.08
C LYS A 493 22.58 8.10 -5.63
N ALA A 494 22.11 7.98 -6.86
CA ALA A 494 21.12 8.91 -7.40
C ALA A 494 19.83 8.84 -6.57
N HIS A 495 19.28 10.00 -6.20
CA HIS A 495 18.10 10.12 -5.32
C HIS A 495 16.95 10.90 -5.95
N SER A 496 17.22 11.68 -6.99
CA SER A 496 16.20 12.49 -7.67
C SER A 496 15.90 12.01 -9.08
N ASP A 497 14.71 12.33 -9.57
CA ASP A 497 14.30 12.05 -10.95
C ASP A 497 15.33 12.62 -11.94
N ALA A 498 15.88 13.81 -11.65
CA ALA A 498 16.92 14.44 -12.44
C ALA A 498 18.22 13.61 -12.48
N GLU A 499 18.70 13.13 -11.32
CA GLU A 499 19.91 12.32 -11.23
C GLU A 499 19.75 10.95 -11.91
N HIS A 500 18.59 10.31 -11.77
CA HIS A 500 18.30 9.07 -12.48
C HIS A 500 18.22 9.27 -14.00
N LEU A 501 17.65 10.38 -14.47
CA LEU A 501 17.65 10.74 -15.89
C LEU A 501 19.05 11.01 -16.43
N ILE A 502 19.90 11.70 -15.66
CA ILE A 502 21.30 11.97 -16.04
C ILE A 502 22.10 10.65 -16.13
N CYS A 503 21.90 9.74 -15.18
CA CYS A 503 22.60 8.45 -15.16
C CYS A 503 22.21 7.51 -16.31
N GLY A 504 21.00 7.65 -16.84
CA GLY A 504 20.48 6.83 -17.94
C GLY A 504 20.67 7.42 -19.33
N ASP A 505 21.18 8.65 -19.46
CA ASP A 505 21.32 9.36 -20.74
C ASP A 505 22.77 9.78 -21.00
N ALA A 506 23.33 9.34 -22.13
CA ALA A 506 24.73 9.54 -22.48
C ALA A 506 25.11 11.02 -22.62
N GLU A 507 24.20 11.82 -23.19
CA GLU A 507 24.45 13.24 -23.46
C GLU A 507 24.36 14.04 -22.16
N LEU A 508 23.36 13.75 -21.33
CA LEU A 508 23.23 14.40 -20.01
C LEU A 508 24.39 14.04 -19.06
N ALA A 509 24.86 12.79 -19.09
CA ALA A 509 26.01 12.37 -18.29
C ALA A 509 27.33 13.02 -18.74
N ALA A 510 27.54 13.16 -20.06
CA ALA A 510 28.67 13.89 -20.59
C ALA A 510 28.60 15.38 -20.24
N ASP A 511 27.41 15.98 -20.32
CA ASP A 511 27.16 17.36 -19.90
C ASP A 511 27.46 17.58 -18.42
N ASP A 512 27.15 16.60 -17.58
CA ASP A 512 27.43 16.62 -16.14
C ASP A 512 28.94 16.59 -15.83
N ILE A 513 29.71 15.71 -16.49
CA ILE A 513 31.18 15.68 -16.37
C ILE A 513 31.79 17.01 -16.85
N GLU A 514 31.34 17.52 -17.99
CA GLU A 514 31.86 18.77 -18.53
C GLU A 514 31.58 19.95 -17.59
N LEU A 515 30.35 20.02 -17.07
CA LEU A 515 29.97 21.05 -16.11
C LEU A 515 30.84 20.98 -14.84
N ALA A 516 31.17 19.78 -14.34
CA ALA A 516 32.04 19.62 -13.18
C ALA A 516 33.47 20.14 -13.43
N ARG A 517 34.00 19.96 -14.64
CA ARG A 517 35.29 20.54 -15.06
C ARG A 517 35.23 22.07 -15.11
N ILE A 518 34.22 22.63 -15.76
CA ILE A 518 34.02 24.08 -15.86
C ILE A 518 33.80 24.67 -14.47
N TYR A 519 33.03 24.01 -13.62
CA TYR A 519 32.82 24.39 -12.23
C TYR A 519 34.13 24.47 -11.45
N THR A 520 35.04 23.51 -11.63
CA THR A 520 36.35 23.51 -10.98
C THR A 520 37.20 24.70 -11.43
N GLN A 521 37.17 25.03 -12.73
CA GLN A 521 37.86 26.21 -13.28
C GLN A 521 37.25 27.51 -12.77
N ALA A 522 35.93 27.62 -12.77
CA ALA A 522 35.20 28.77 -12.24
C ALA A 522 35.47 28.98 -10.74
N LYS A 523 35.48 27.89 -9.96
CA LYS A 523 35.77 27.92 -8.53
C LYS A 523 37.20 28.38 -8.22
N ALA A 524 38.16 28.09 -9.11
CA ALA A 524 39.55 28.53 -8.97
C ALA A 524 39.75 29.98 -9.42
N ALA A 525 38.96 30.46 -10.38
CA ALA A 525 39.05 31.81 -10.92
C ALA A 525 38.25 32.86 -10.12
N VAL A 526 37.19 32.45 -9.42
CA VAL A 526 36.27 33.38 -8.75
C VAL A 526 36.90 34.01 -7.50
N THR A 527 36.72 35.33 -7.36
CA THR A 527 37.21 36.10 -6.21
C THR A 527 36.26 36.03 -5.00
N ASP A 528 34.94 35.99 -5.23
CA ASP A 528 33.93 35.81 -4.18
C ASP A 528 33.45 34.36 -4.09
N GLN A 529 34.06 33.60 -3.18
CA GLN A 529 33.75 32.20 -2.95
C GLN A 529 32.34 31.97 -2.37
N VAL A 530 31.80 32.94 -1.62
CA VAL A 530 30.52 32.82 -0.91
C VAL A 530 29.37 32.99 -1.90
N ALA A 531 29.40 34.07 -2.69
CA ALA A 531 28.41 34.31 -3.74
C ALA A 531 28.39 33.19 -4.78
N PHE A 532 29.57 32.64 -5.13
CA PHE A 532 29.68 31.50 -6.05
C PHE A 532 29.00 30.24 -5.50
N ARG A 533 29.18 29.93 -4.21
CA ARG A 533 28.55 28.77 -3.57
C ARG A 533 27.03 28.92 -3.49
N ASP A 534 26.54 30.11 -3.19
CA ASP A 534 25.10 30.39 -3.06
C ASP A 534 24.38 30.31 -4.41
N ARG A 535 24.97 30.87 -5.49
CA ARG A 535 24.47 30.69 -6.86
C ARG A 535 24.42 29.21 -7.24
N THR A 536 25.51 28.48 -7.01
CA THR A 536 25.61 27.06 -7.39
C THR A 536 24.55 26.24 -6.67
N ARG A 537 24.33 26.49 -5.37
CA ARG A 537 23.28 25.83 -4.58
C ARG A 537 21.87 26.18 -5.08
N ALA A 538 21.63 27.44 -5.44
CA ALA A 538 20.33 27.86 -5.98
C ALA A 538 20.03 27.18 -7.32
N GLN A 539 21.02 27.09 -8.21
CA GLN A 539 20.88 26.44 -9.51
C GLN A 539 20.71 24.93 -9.41
N TRP A 540 21.44 24.28 -8.49
CA TRP A 540 21.23 22.86 -8.18
C TRP A 540 19.81 22.62 -7.65
N ASN A 541 19.35 23.40 -6.66
CA ASN A 541 17.98 23.29 -6.14
C ASN A 541 16.89 23.52 -7.21
N TYR A 542 17.15 24.40 -8.18
CA TYR A 542 16.23 24.63 -9.31
C TYR A 542 16.13 23.38 -10.19
N ARG A 543 17.27 22.77 -10.55
CA ARG A 543 17.33 21.51 -11.30
C ARG A 543 16.49 20.43 -10.62
N GLU A 544 16.73 20.22 -9.32
CA GLU A 544 16.06 19.18 -8.53
C GLU A 544 14.54 19.35 -8.42
N LYS A 545 14.02 20.58 -8.39
CA LYS A 545 12.58 20.87 -8.18
C LYS A 545 11.78 21.06 -9.46
N THR A 546 12.45 21.39 -10.56
CA THR A 546 11.79 21.92 -11.77
C THR A 546 11.98 21.00 -12.97
N CYS A 547 13.11 20.30 -13.08
CA CYS A 547 13.39 19.44 -14.22
C CYS A 547 13.09 17.97 -13.92
N HIS A 548 11.97 17.48 -14.48
CA HIS A 548 11.55 16.07 -14.42
C HIS A 548 11.57 15.37 -15.79
N ASP A 549 12.14 16.03 -16.80
CA ASP A 549 12.30 15.48 -18.15
C ASP A 549 13.67 15.85 -18.74
N ARG A 550 14.02 15.14 -19.82
CA ARG A 550 15.30 15.28 -20.53
C ARG A 550 15.48 16.69 -21.10
N GLU A 551 14.43 17.29 -21.64
CA GLU A 551 14.50 18.57 -22.36
C GLU A 551 14.77 19.74 -21.41
N CYS A 552 14.21 19.71 -20.20
CA CYS A 552 14.51 20.66 -19.13
C CYS A 552 15.97 20.54 -18.67
N LEU A 553 16.47 19.32 -18.46
CA LEU A 553 17.85 19.09 -18.02
C LEU A 553 18.87 19.56 -19.07
N ALA A 554 18.65 19.24 -20.34
CA ALA A 554 19.53 19.67 -21.43
C ALA A 554 19.61 21.21 -21.53
N ARG A 555 18.47 21.92 -21.43
CA ARG A 555 18.46 23.39 -21.39
C ARG A 555 19.20 23.94 -20.17
N TRP A 556 18.95 23.36 -19.01
CA TRP A 556 19.61 23.78 -17.77
C TRP A 556 21.14 23.60 -17.86
N TYR A 557 21.63 22.45 -18.36
CA TYR A 557 23.07 22.23 -18.56
C TYR A 557 23.67 23.24 -19.53
N ALA A 558 23.02 23.52 -20.66
CA ALA A 558 23.48 24.53 -21.60
C ALA A 558 23.62 25.92 -20.95
N ASP A 559 22.60 26.36 -20.21
CA ASP A 559 22.62 27.64 -19.51
C ASP A 559 23.71 27.70 -18.42
N GLN A 560 23.89 26.61 -17.65
CA GLN A 560 24.91 26.56 -16.61
C GLN A 560 26.33 26.55 -17.17
N LYS A 561 26.58 25.84 -18.27
CA LYS A 561 27.91 25.82 -18.91
C LYS A 561 28.29 27.22 -19.40
N ILE A 562 27.36 27.96 -20.01
CA ILE A 562 27.61 29.35 -20.45
C ILE A 562 27.98 30.22 -19.25
N ALA A 563 27.15 30.22 -18.22
CA ALA A 563 27.35 31.06 -17.05
C ALA A 563 28.64 30.73 -16.28
N LEU A 564 28.95 29.45 -16.07
CA LEU A 564 30.18 29.06 -15.36
C LEU A 564 31.44 29.29 -16.21
N THR A 565 31.35 29.17 -17.55
CA THR A 565 32.48 29.49 -18.44
C THR A 565 32.78 30.99 -18.41
N GLU A 566 31.75 31.83 -18.39
CA GLU A 566 31.92 33.28 -18.23
C GLU A 566 32.59 33.63 -16.90
N ILE A 567 32.17 32.99 -15.80
CA ILE A 567 32.78 33.16 -14.47
C ILE A 567 34.24 32.67 -14.48
N ALA A 568 34.53 31.53 -15.11
CA ALA A 568 35.89 31.01 -15.23
C ALA A 568 36.82 31.95 -16.01
N ASN A 569 36.30 32.66 -17.01
CA ASN A 569 37.10 33.58 -17.83
C ASN A 569 37.25 34.98 -17.20
N LYS A 570 36.22 35.49 -16.51
CA LYS A 570 36.19 36.86 -15.97
C LYS A 570 36.62 36.94 -14.49
N GLY A 571 36.53 35.84 -13.73
CA GLY A 571 36.84 35.80 -12.29
C GLY A 571 35.83 36.55 -11.40
N THR A 572 34.76 37.08 -12.01
CA THR A 572 33.68 37.83 -11.36
C THR A 572 32.33 37.28 -11.79
N MET A 573 31.40 37.18 -10.84
CA MET A 573 30.02 36.78 -11.11
C MET A 573 29.35 37.89 -11.94
N GLY A 574 28.95 37.59 -13.18
CA GLY A 574 28.19 38.54 -14.02
C GLY A 574 26.90 38.97 -13.31
N GLN A 575 26.56 40.26 -13.41
CA GLN A 575 25.33 40.85 -12.86
C GLN A 575 24.10 40.41 -13.65
#